data_AF-D2RHL6-F1
#
_entry.id   AF-D2RHL6-F1
#
_cell.length_a   1.000
_cell.length_b   1.000
_cell.length_c   1.000
_cell.angle_alpha   90.00
_cell.angle_beta   90.00
_cell.angle_gamma   90.00
#
_symmetry.space_group_name_H-M   'P 1'
#
loop_
_entity.id
_entity.type
_entity.pdbx_description
1 polymer ?
#
loop_
_entity_poly.entity_id
_entity_poly.type
_entity_poly.pdbx_seq_one_letter_code
_entity_poly.pdbx_strand_id
1 'polypeptide(L)'
;MLAERFRKLRGLAWRVMDGIFENMWDYKYVPIEIIARDSGVEEHKAEKVLKTLSNEKLIELKQTEYLGAAFTFLGLSLYSLNRFVRKNIVTMLGEKMGEGKESMVYNCISKWGEAVLKFHKVGYTSFKRVREKRDYGDLHYTVLMIRSAKNEFNALKKLHSKVSVPKPYGWEGNAVLMELIDAKELYKVRLENPKEVLDYIIEEVREMWKLGIVHGDLSQFNILVNPEGIWFIDFPQAIDLNEIETDEELRMAEEILRRDLTNLISYFRKTYRVEVDADRIVEEILKS
;
A
#
# COMPACT_ATOMS: atom_id res chain seq x y z
N MET A 1 -0.22 -14.65 -17.05
CA MET A 1 0.56 -13.87 -16.03
C MET A 1 0.36 -12.36 -16.22
N LEU A 2 0.68 -11.48 -15.25
CA LEU A 2 0.42 -10.02 -15.34
C LEU A 2 1.06 -9.38 -16.59
N ALA A 3 2.34 -9.71 -16.87
CA ALA A 3 3.05 -9.26 -18.06
C ALA A 3 2.45 -9.76 -19.39
N GLU A 4 1.83 -10.93 -19.40
CA GLU A 4 1.14 -11.47 -20.57
C GLU A 4 -0.14 -10.66 -20.88
N ARG A 5 -0.91 -10.33 -19.84
CA ARG A 5 -2.11 -9.49 -19.97
C ARG A 5 -1.74 -8.08 -20.43
N PHE A 6 -0.65 -7.52 -19.91
CA PHE A 6 -0.13 -6.21 -20.32
C PHE A 6 0.08 -6.14 -21.85
N ARG A 7 0.73 -7.16 -22.43
CA ARG A 7 1.04 -7.23 -23.87
C ARG A 7 -0.20 -7.39 -24.76
N LYS A 8 -1.30 -7.92 -24.23
CA LYS A 8 -2.56 -8.09 -24.97
C LYS A 8 -3.34 -6.77 -25.10
N LEU A 9 -3.17 -5.84 -24.15
CA LEU A 9 -3.87 -4.56 -24.19
C LEU A 9 -3.31 -3.64 -25.29
N ARG A 10 -4.23 -2.86 -25.88
CA ARG A 10 -3.96 -1.92 -26.99
C ARG A 10 -4.30 -0.50 -26.55
N GLY A 11 -3.86 0.51 -27.31
CA GLY A 11 -4.03 1.93 -26.98
C GLY A 11 -5.47 2.33 -26.62
N LEU A 12 -6.47 1.78 -27.32
CA LEU A 12 -7.88 2.06 -27.04
C LEU A 12 -8.33 1.53 -25.66
N ALA A 13 -7.84 0.36 -25.25
CA ALA A 13 -8.16 -0.21 -23.95
C ALA A 13 -7.62 0.68 -22.82
N TRP A 14 -6.40 1.19 -22.96
CA TRP A 14 -5.82 2.11 -21.98
C TRP A 14 -6.59 3.41 -21.85
N ARG A 15 -7.07 3.99 -22.96
CA ARG A 15 -7.92 5.20 -22.93
C ARG A 15 -9.24 4.96 -22.22
N VAL A 16 -9.89 3.83 -22.47
CA VAL A 16 -11.14 3.46 -21.77
C VAL A 16 -10.87 3.25 -20.27
N MET A 17 -9.74 2.63 -19.91
CA MET A 17 -9.33 2.49 -18.51
C MET A 17 -8.99 3.85 -17.85
N ASP A 18 -8.37 4.79 -18.59
CA ASP A 18 -8.17 6.18 -18.12
C ASP A 18 -9.55 6.79 -17.77
N GLY A 19 -10.57 6.64 -18.63
CA GLY A 19 -11.93 7.13 -18.36
C GLY A 19 -12.61 6.53 -17.11
N ILE A 20 -12.34 5.26 -16.79
CA ILE A 20 -12.79 4.64 -15.52
C ILE A 20 -12.02 5.25 -14.34
N PHE A 21 -10.70 5.36 -14.45
CA PHE A 21 -9.83 5.79 -13.35
C PHE A 21 -10.05 7.24 -12.91
N GLU A 22 -10.31 8.15 -13.85
CA GLU A 22 -10.55 9.56 -13.51
C GLU A 22 -11.91 9.79 -12.84
N ASN A 23 -12.89 8.90 -13.07
CA ASN A 23 -14.27 9.05 -12.59
C ASN A 23 -14.65 8.11 -11.44
N MET A 24 -13.79 7.15 -11.06
CA MET A 24 -14.05 6.23 -9.94
C MET A 24 -14.04 6.90 -8.57
N TRP A 25 -13.88 8.22 -8.46
CA TRP A 25 -14.03 8.93 -7.18
C TRP A 25 -15.50 9.23 -6.86
N ASP A 26 -16.31 9.41 -7.90
CA ASP A 26 -17.72 9.79 -7.79
C ASP A 26 -18.67 8.61 -8.00
N TYR A 27 -18.19 7.53 -8.64
CA TYR A 27 -18.99 6.38 -9.02
C TYR A 27 -18.35 5.07 -8.60
N LYS A 28 -19.11 4.22 -7.91
CA LYS A 28 -18.71 2.82 -7.67
C LYS A 28 -18.56 2.04 -8.98
N TYR A 29 -19.49 2.23 -9.91
CA TYR A 29 -19.43 1.75 -11.29
C TYR A 29 -19.61 2.96 -12.19
N VAL A 30 -18.57 3.36 -12.91
CA VAL A 30 -18.60 4.55 -13.77
C VAL A 30 -19.54 4.30 -14.95
N PRO A 31 -20.58 5.12 -15.18
CA PRO A 31 -21.49 5.01 -16.32
C PRO A 31 -20.75 5.06 -17.67
N ILE A 32 -21.22 4.27 -18.65
CA ILE A 32 -20.57 4.17 -19.96
C ILE A 32 -20.51 5.52 -20.70
N GLU A 33 -21.53 6.36 -20.55
CA GLU A 33 -21.61 7.68 -21.18
C GLU A 33 -20.47 8.58 -20.69
N ILE A 34 -20.15 8.48 -19.39
CA ILE A 34 -19.03 9.21 -18.75
C ILE A 34 -17.69 8.64 -19.21
N ILE A 35 -17.55 7.31 -19.23
CA ILE A 35 -16.33 6.64 -19.72
C ILE A 35 -16.05 7.03 -21.17
N ALA A 36 -17.07 7.00 -22.03
CA ALA A 36 -16.97 7.34 -23.45
C ALA A 36 -16.54 8.79 -23.65
N ARG A 37 -17.20 9.73 -22.93
CA ARG A 37 -16.87 11.15 -22.95
C ARG A 37 -15.41 11.41 -22.56
N ASP A 38 -14.98 10.91 -21.40
CA ASP A 38 -13.68 11.28 -20.83
C ASP A 38 -12.51 10.49 -21.43
N SER A 39 -12.78 9.31 -22.00
CA SER A 39 -11.81 8.59 -22.82
C SER A 39 -11.68 9.15 -24.24
N GLY A 40 -12.63 9.98 -24.69
CA GLY A 40 -12.75 10.46 -26.07
C GLY A 40 -13.00 9.32 -27.08
N VAL A 41 -13.78 8.32 -26.68
CA VAL A 41 -14.11 7.12 -27.47
C VAL A 41 -15.62 7.06 -27.64
N GLU A 42 -16.10 6.79 -28.86
CA GLU A 42 -17.54 6.60 -29.11
C GLU A 42 -18.11 5.50 -28.20
N GLU A 43 -19.30 5.73 -27.66
CA GLU A 43 -19.93 4.87 -26.66
C GLU A 43 -20.00 3.40 -27.09
N HIS A 44 -20.45 3.12 -28.32
CA HIS A 44 -20.51 1.76 -28.86
C HIS A 44 -19.13 1.07 -28.96
N LYS A 45 -18.06 1.84 -29.19
CA LYS A 45 -16.68 1.32 -29.19
C LYS A 45 -16.20 1.09 -27.76
N ALA A 46 -16.48 2.02 -26.85
CA ALA A 46 -16.18 1.88 -25.43
C ALA A 46 -16.86 0.62 -24.87
N GLU A 47 -18.12 0.38 -25.20
CA GLU A 47 -18.87 -0.81 -24.79
C GLU A 47 -18.18 -2.13 -25.19
N LYS A 48 -17.71 -2.23 -26.44
CA LYS A 48 -16.97 -3.41 -26.93
C LYS A 48 -15.66 -3.62 -26.18
N VAL A 49 -14.95 -2.53 -25.88
CA VAL A 49 -13.71 -2.57 -25.09
C VAL A 49 -14.01 -3.01 -23.67
N LEU A 50 -15.04 -2.46 -23.03
CA LEU A 50 -15.49 -2.85 -21.69
C LEU A 50 -15.85 -4.34 -21.63
N LYS A 51 -16.60 -4.85 -22.61
CA LYS A 51 -16.88 -6.30 -22.73
C LYS A 51 -15.60 -7.13 -22.82
N THR A 52 -14.62 -6.68 -23.60
CA THR A 52 -13.31 -7.35 -23.72
C THR A 52 -12.54 -7.33 -22.40
N LEU A 53 -12.47 -6.19 -21.72
CA LEU A 53 -11.81 -6.04 -20.42
C LEU A 53 -12.49 -6.90 -19.34
N SER A 54 -13.81 -7.00 -19.37
CA SER A 54 -14.59 -7.83 -18.46
C SER A 54 -14.34 -9.33 -18.68
N ASN A 55 -14.30 -9.78 -19.94
CA ASN A 55 -13.94 -11.16 -20.29
C ASN A 55 -12.53 -11.53 -19.80
N GLU A 56 -11.60 -10.57 -19.81
CA GLU A 56 -10.25 -10.71 -19.28
C GLU A 56 -10.16 -10.54 -17.75
N LYS A 57 -11.31 -10.38 -17.06
CA LYS A 57 -11.42 -10.16 -15.61
C LYS A 57 -10.62 -8.95 -15.11
N LEU A 58 -10.50 -7.91 -15.94
CA LEU A 58 -9.84 -6.66 -15.57
C LEU A 58 -10.84 -5.66 -14.98
N ILE A 59 -12.09 -5.70 -15.40
CA ILE A 59 -13.17 -4.87 -14.87
C ILE A 59 -14.39 -5.72 -14.54
N GLU A 60 -15.27 -5.16 -13.72
CA GLU A 60 -16.62 -5.67 -13.48
C GLU A 60 -17.64 -4.75 -14.17
N LEU A 61 -18.68 -5.34 -14.76
CA LEU A 61 -19.76 -4.60 -15.40
C LEU A 61 -21.01 -4.63 -14.53
N LYS A 62 -21.57 -3.46 -14.27
CA LYS A 62 -22.95 -3.31 -13.80
C LYS A 62 -23.86 -3.23 -15.04
N GLN A 63 -24.93 -4.02 -15.05
CA GLN A 63 -25.95 -3.99 -16.11
C GLN A 63 -27.33 -3.60 -15.58
N THR A 64 -27.54 -3.68 -14.28
CA THR A 64 -28.79 -3.27 -13.63
C THR A 64 -28.85 -1.74 -13.56
N GLU A 65 -29.99 -1.14 -13.91
CA GLU A 65 -30.26 0.31 -13.95
C GLU A 65 -29.52 1.07 -15.07
N TYR A 66 -28.23 0.81 -15.25
CA TYR A 66 -27.40 1.38 -16.31
C TYR A 66 -26.18 0.49 -16.58
N LEU A 67 -25.54 0.69 -17.73
CA LEU A 67 -24.25 0.06 -18.03
C LEU A 67 -23.12 0.86 -17.37
N GLY A 68 -22.42 0.25 -16.43
CA GLY A 68 -21.27 0.88 -15.77
C GLY A 68 -20.11 -0.09 -15.56
N ALA A 69 -18.93 0.44 -15.28
CA ALA A 69 -17.71 -0.35 -15.10
C ALA A 69 -16.91 0.05 -13.85
N ALA A 70 -16.30 -0.93 -13.20
CA ALA A 70 -15.38 -0.74 -12.08
C ALA A 70 -14.14 -1.63 -12.26
N PHE A 71 -12.98 -1.20 -11.77
CA PHE A 71 -11.80 -2.06 -11.79
C PHE A 71 -11.95 -3.25 -10.84
N THR A 72 -11.49 -4.41 -11.30
CA THR A 72 -11.06 -5.48 -10.40
C THR A 72 -9.68 -5.13 -9.82
N PHE A 73 -9.23 -5.84 -8.78
CA PHE A 73 -7.85 -5.75 -8.30
C PHE A 73 -6.82 -5.94 -9.44
N LEU A 74 -7.03 -6.92 -10.32
CA LEU A 74 -6.09 -7.22 -11.39
C LEU A 74 -6.06 -6.10 -12.44
N GLY A 75 -7.22 -5.56 -12.80
CA GLY A 75 -7.30 -4.45 -13.75
C GLY A 75 -6.66 -3.17 -13.21
N LEU A 76 -6.92 -2.84 -11.94
CA LEU A 76 -6.28 -1.68 -11.31
C LEU A 76 -4.76 -1.88 -11.22
N SER A 77 -4.29 -3.07 -10.81
CA SER A 77 -2.85 -3.36 -10.74
C SER A 77 -2.16 -3.23 -12.10
N LEU A 78 -2.81 -3.74 -13.15
CA LEU A 78 -2.29 -3.64 -14.52
C LEU A 78 -2.27 -2.19 -15.03
N TYR A 79 -3.30 -1.42 -14.69
CA TYR A 79 -3.37 0.01 -14.99
C TYR A 79 -2.30 0.81 -14.24
N SER A 80 -2.13 0.58 -12.95
CA SER A 80 -1.09 1.18 -12.11
C SER A 80 0.31 0.91 -12.67
N LEU A 81 0.60 -0.33 -13.07
CA LEU A 81 1.84 -0.69 -13.77
C LEU A 81 2.01 0.10 -15.07
N ASN A 82 0.97 0.20 -15.89
CA ASN A 82 1.02 0.96 -17.14
C ASN A 82 1.35 2.43 -16.93
N ARG A 83 0.90 3.04 -15.82
CA ARG A 83 1.23 4.43 -15.49
C ARG A 83 2.72 4.60 -15.18
N PHE A 84 3.33 3.66 -14.45
CA PHE A 84 4.79 3.65 -14.27
C PHE A 84 5.55 3.46 -15.59
N VAL A 85 5.08 2.55 -16.46
CA VAL A 85 5.69 2.28 -17.77
C VAL A 85 5.58 3.50 -18.69
N ARG A 86 4.41 4.14 -18.78
CA ARG A 86 4.18 5.38 -19.57
C ARG A 86 5.09 6.53 -19.13
N LYS A 87 5.49 6.55 -17.85
CA LYS A 87 6.42 7.53 -17.27
C LYS A 87 7.89 7.16 -17.42
N ASN A 88 8.21 6.04 -18.08
CA ASN A 88 9.56 5.46 -18.18
C ASN A 88 10.20 5.22 -16.80
N ILE A 89 9.38 4.88 -15.80
CA ILE A 89 9.86 4.61 -14.43
C ILE A 89 10.14 3.11 -14.24
N VAL A 90 9.22 2.25 -14.69
CA VAL A 90 9.40 0.79 -14.69
C VAL A 90 9.60 0.33 -16.12
N THR A 91 10.68 -0.41 -16.36
CA THR A 91 11.07 -0.88 -17.71
C THR A 91 10.81 -2.37 -17.89
N MET A 92 10.94 -3.17 -16.83
CA MET A 92 10.71 -4.61 -16.85
C MET A 92 10.00 -5.06 -15.57
N LEU A 93 8.95 -5.86 -15.71
CA LEU A 93 8.35 -6.59 -14.59
C LEU A 93 9.01 -7.96 -14.50
N GLY A 94 9.53 -8.29 -13.32
CA GLY A 94 10.15 -9.57 -13.03
C GLY A 94 9.15 -10.61 -12.53
N GLU A 95 9.66 -11.51 -11.69
CA GLU A 95 8.90 -12.56 -11.06
C GLU A 95 8.04 -12.04 -9.91
N LYS A 96 7.11 -12.90 -9.50
CA LYS A 96 6.25 -12.61 -8.36
C LYS A 96 6.95 -13.09 -7.11
N MET A 97 7.31 -12.16 -6.23
CA MET A 97 7.98 -12.46 -4.96
C MET A 97 6.99 -13.04 -3.94
N GLY A 98 5.75 -12.56 -3.95
CA GLY A 98 4.73 -13.01 -3.01
C GLY A 98 3.33 -12.52 -3.33
N GLU A 99 2.33 -13.21 -2.79
CA GLU A 99 0.94 -12.75 -2.78
C GLU A 99 0.28 -13.18 -1.49
N GLY A 100 -0.25 -12.20 -0.76
CA GLY A 100 -1.02 -12.41 0.46
C GLY A 100 -2.47 -11.97 0.28
N LYS A 101 -3.16 -11.86 1.41
CA LYS A 101 -4.52 -11.30 1.48
C LYS A 101 -4.53 -9.82 1.12
N GLU A 102 -3.49 -9.08 1.51
CA GLU A 102 -3.48 -7.62 1.47
C GLU A 102 -2.71 -7.04 0.29
N SER A 103 -1.75 -7.79 -0.28
CA SER A 103 -0.94 -7.30 -1.38
C SER A 103 -0.43 -8.40 -2.32
N MET A 104 0.09 -7.97 -3.47
CA MET A 104 0.82 -8.79 -4.42
C MET A 104 2.12 -8.06 -4.78
N VAL A 105 3.25 -8.74 -4.68
CA VAL A 105 4.58 -8.13 -4.77
C VAL A 105 5.38 -8.76 -5.91
N TYR A 106 5.99 -7.92 -6.75
CA TYR A 106 6.87 -8.32 -7.84
C TYR A 106 8.23 -7.65 -7.72
N ASN A 107 9.29 -8.34 -8.14
CA ASN A 107 10.52 -7.64 -8.48
C ASN A 107 10.36 -6.97 -9.85
N CYS A 108 11.12 -5.89 -10.09
CA CYS A 108 11.10 -5.16 -11.34
C CYS A 108 12.41 -4.42 -11.57
N ILE A 109 12.66 -4.02 -12.82
CA ILE A 109 13.71 -3.08 -13.17
C ILE A 109 13.09 -1.70 -13.34
N SER A 110 13.53 -0.78 -12.51
CA SER A 110 13.15 0.64 -12.55
C SER A 110 14.28 1.48 -13.14
N LYS A 111 14.03 2.78 -13.34
CA LYS A 111 15.08 3.74 -13.72
C LYS A 111 16.19 3.91 -12.65
N TRP A 112 15.99 3.38 -11.44
CA TRP A 112 16.97 3.38 -10.35
C TRP A 112 17.66 2.02 -10.16
N GLY A 113 17.40 1.04 -11.03
CA GLY A 113 17.89 -0.34 -10.89
C GLY A 113 16.81 -1.29 -10.39
N GLU A 114 17.22 -2.38 -9.73
CA GLU A 114 16.32 -3.36 -9.15
C GLU A 114 15.43 -2.74 -8.07
N ALA A 115 14.14 -3.08 -8.11
CA ALA A 115 13.13 -2.51 -7.24
C ALA A 115 11.98 -3.49 -6.99
N VAL A 116 11.15 -3.17 -6.00
CA VAL A 116 9.93 -3.89 -5.67
C VAL A 116 8.72 -3.07 -6.10
N LEU A 117 7.78 -3.73 -6.78
CA LEU A 117 6.47 -3.18 -7.09
C LEU A 117 5.40 -3.93 -6.29
N LYS A 118 4.80 -3.24 -5.32
CA LYS A 118 3.76 -3.77 -4.44
C LYS A 118 2.39 -3.25 -4.86
N PHE A 119 1.47 -4.16 -5.17
CA PHE A 119 0.08 -3.85 -5.49
C PHE A 119 -0.82 -4.15 -4.30
N HIS A 120 -1.61 -3.17 -3.86
CA HIS A 120 -2.50 -3.28 -2.71
C HIS A 120 -3.83 -3.88 -3.14
N LYS A 121 -4.26 -4.94 -2.44
CA LYS A 121 -5.52 -5.65 -2.65
C LYS A 121 -6.62 -5.10 -1.79
N VAL A 122 -6.38 -4.96 -0.50
CA VAL A 122 -7.40 -4.55 0.47
C VAL A 122 -7.05 -3.13 0.88
N GLY A 123 -7.99 -2.21 0.74
CA GLY A 123 -7.84 -0.95 1.44
C GLY A 123 -8.20 -1.13 2.88
N TYR A 124 -7.30 -0.68 3.75
CA TYR A 124 -7.59 -0.62 5.16
C TYR A 124 -8.76 0.34 5.39
N THR A 125 -9.75 -0.12 6.15
CA THR A 125 -10.76 0.76 6.75
C THR A 125 -10.16 1.38 8.00
N SER A 126 -9.09 2.18 7.89
CA SER A 126 -8.72 3.06 9.01
C SER A 126 -9.88 4.01 9.27
N PHE A 127 -9.92 4.48 10.51
CA PHE A 127 -10.92 5.23 11.28
C PHE A 127 -11.61 6.44 10.62
N LYS A 128 -11.34 6.74 9.35
CA LYS A 128 -11.96 7.81 8.59
C LYS A 128 -13.45 7.56 8.21
N ARG A 129 -14.14 6.58 8.82
CA ARG A 129 -15.58 6.32 8.56
C ARG A 129 -16.51 7.51 8.84
N VAL A 130 -16.13 8.44 9.73
CA VAL A 130 -16.96 9.61 10.07
C VAL A 130 -16.65 10.82 9.19
N ARG A 131 -15.40 10.94 8.72
CA ARG A 131 -14.93 12.09 7.93
C ARG A 131 -15.00 11.87 6.43
N GLU A 132 -14.72 10.65 5.97
CA GLU A 132 -14.69 10.32 4.54
C GLU A 132 -16.04 10.36 3.85
N LYS A 133 -17.15 10.17 4.58
CA LYS A 133 -18.49 10.41 4.00
C LYS A 133 -18.72 11.86 3.57
N ARG A 134 -17.93 12.82 4.06
CA ARG A 134 -18.11 14.25 3.78
C ARG A 134 -17.26 14.76 2.61
N ASP A 135 -16.08 14.19 2.39
CA ASP A 135 -15.14 14.73 1.39
C ASP A 135 -15.10 13.94 0.07
N TYR A 136 -15.48 12.66 0.07
CA TYR A 136 -15.41 11.81 -1.12
C TYR A 136 -16.62 10.86 -1.09
N GLY A 137 -17.26 10.60 -2.23
CA GLY A 137 -18.46 9.76 -2.33
C GLY A 137 -18.29 8.31 -1.82
N ASP A 138 -19.26 7.43 -2.13
CA ASP A 138 -19.31 6.06 -1.62
C ASP A 138 -17.96 5.33 -1.65
N LEU A 139 -17.42 5.00 -0.47
CA LEU A 139 -16.17 4.25 -0.30
C LEU A 139 -16.33 2.83 -0.87
N HIS A 140 -15.85 2.64 -2.08
CA HIS A 140 -15.80 1.33 -2.73
C HIS A 140 -14.37 0.83 -2.83
N TYR A 141 -14.25 -0.48 -3.06
CA TYR A 141 -13.02 -1.24 -2.93
C TYR A 141 -11.84 -0.68 -3.74
N THR A 142 -12.11 -0.14 -4.94
CA THR A 142 -11.10 0.47 -5.81
C THR A 142 -10.44 1.70 -5.17
N VAL A 143 -11.24 2.62 -4.63
CA VAL A 143 -10.75 3.82 -3.92
C VAL A 143 -9.94 3.41 -2.69
N LEU A 144 -10.42 2.41 -1.96
CA LEU A 144 -9.77 1.86 -0.78
C LEU A 144 -8.37 1.30 -1.10
N MET A 145 -8.20 0.54 -2.19
CA MET A 145 -6.90 0.05 -2.66
C MET A 145 -5.92 1.19 -2.98
N ILE A 146 -6.39 2.24 -3.65
CA ILE A 146 -5.57 3.40 -4.00
C ILE A 146 -5.12 4.15 -2.75
N ARG A 147 -6.01 4.35 -1.78
CA ARG A 147 -5.69 5.02 -0.51
C ARG A 147 -4.67 4.25 0.31
N SER A 148 -4.78 2.93 0.36
CA SER A 148 -3.82 2.06 1.03
C SER A 148 -2.40 2.20 0.45
N ALA A 149 -2.27 2.18 -0.88
CA ALA A 149 -0.99 2.41 -1.56
C ALA A 149 -0.46 3.83 -1.33
N LYS A 150 -1.34 4.85 -1.37
CA LYS A 150 -0.97 6.24 -1.10
C LYS A 150 -0.45 6.41 0.33
N ASN A 151 -1.11 5.79 1.30
CA ASN A 151 -0.75 5.90 2.71
C ASN A 151 0.64 5.31 2.97
N GLU A 152 0.91 4.10 2.45
CA GLU A 152 2.24 3.49 2.54
C GLU A 152 3.30 4.36 1.87
N PHE A 153 3.07 4.86 0.66
CA PHE A 153 4.02 5.73 -0.02
C PHE A 153 4.31 7.01 0.78
N ASN A 154 3.29 7.64 1.36
CA ASN A 154 3.45 8.85 2.17
C ASN A 154 4.24 8.58 3.45
N ALA A 155 3.95 7.48 4.16
CA ALA A 155 4.70 7.07 5.34
C ALA A 155 6.17 6.81 5.00
N LEU A 156 6.45 5.99 3.98
CA LEU A 156 7.82 5.76 3.51
C LEU A 156 8.52 7.07 3.13
N LYS A 157 7.82 8.00 2.48
CA LYS A 157 8.39 9.29 2.07
C LYS A 157 8.80 10.16 3.26
N LYS A 158 8.08 10.11 4.39
CA LYS A 158 8.46 10.81 5.61
C LYS A 158 9.62 10.12 6.33
N LEU A 159 9.62 8.78 6.33
CA LEU A 159 10.52 7.97 7.15
C LEU A 159 11.90 7.74 6.53
N HIS A 160 12.02 7.56 5.21
CA HIS A 160 13.23 7.01 4.57
C HIS A 160 14.53 7.80 4.74
N SER A 161 14.48 9.02 5.29
CA SER A 161 15.67 9.85 5.52
C SER A 161 16.28 9.67 6.92
N LYS A 162 15.54 9.08 7.86
CA LYS A 162 15.97 8.93 9.25
C LYS A 162 15.65 7.58 9.88
N VAL A 163 14.73 6.83 9.29
CA VAL A 163 14.32 5.49 9.74
C VAL A 163 14.64 4.51 8.63
N SER A 164 15.06 3.31 9.03
CA SER A 164 15.45 2.19 8.19
C SER A 164 14.19 1.60 7.53
N VAL A 165 13.78 2.20 6.42
CA VAL A 165 12.67 1.73 5.58
C VAL A 165 13.10 1.69 4.12
N PRO A 166 12.46 0.89 3.25
CA PRO A 166 12.74 0.92 1.83
C PRO A 166 12.56 2.32 1.25
N LYS A 167 13.54 2.80 0.46
CA LYS A 167 13.42 4.08 -0.22
C LYS A 167 12.22 4.06 -1.19
N PRO A 168 11.24 4.97 -1.06
CA PRO A 168 10.09 5.02 -1.95
C PRO A 168 10.47 5.73 -3.27
N TYR A 169 10.14 5.10 -4.38
CA TYR A 169 10.44 5.60 -5.73
C TYR A 169 9.23 6.20 -6.44
N GLY A 170 8.01 5.73 -6.14
CA GLY A 170 6.79 6.34 -6.66
C GLY A 170 5.53 5.61 -6.27
N TRP A 171 4.38 6.23 -6.56
CA TRP A 171 3.05 5.69 -6.33
C TRP A 171 2.15 5.98 -7.55
N GLU A 172 1.43 4.95 -8.01
CA GLU A 172 0.41 5.06 -9.07
C GLU A 172 -0.75 4.12 -8.75
N GLY A 173 -1.98 4.63 -8.73
CA GLY A 173 -3.17 3.82 -8.44
C GLY A 173 -3.02 3.03 -7.13
N ASN A 174 -3.08 1.70 -7.20
CA ASN A 174 -2.87 0.81 -6.05
C ASN A 174 -1.44 0.28 -5.92
N ALA A 175 -0.46 0.87 -6.61
CA ALA A 175 0.91 0.37 -6.65
C ALA A 175 1.91 1.33 -6.01
N VAL A 176 2.81 0.79 -5.20
CA VAL A 176 3.99 1.48 -4.66
C VAL A 176 5.24 0.84 -5.25
N LEU A 177 6.10 1.67 -5.83
CA LEU A 177 7.44 1.29 -6.27
C LEU A 177 8.44 1.72 -5.19
N MET A 178 9.26 0.80 -4.72
CA MET A 178 10.23 1.05 -3.64
C MET A 178 11.49 0.21 -3.83
N GLU A 179 12.51 0.51 -3.03
CA GLU A 179 13.76 -0.23 -2.95
C GLU A 179 13.56 -1.73 -2.66
N LEU A 180 14.37 -2.56 -3.30
CA LEU A 180 14.47 -3.99 -2.98
C LEU A 180 15.42 -4.15 -1.80
N ILE A 181 14.92 -4.71 -0.70
CA ILE A 181 15.74 -5.06 0.46
C ILE A 181 16.04 -6.57 0.42
N ASP A 182 17.33 -6.92 0.32
CA ASP A 182 17.78 -8.32 0.39
C ASP A 182 17.88 -8.77 1.85
N ALA A 183 16.71 -9.02 2.44
CA ALA A 183 16.58 -9.42 3.83
C ALA A 183 15.37 -10.35 4.02
N LYS A 184 15.35 -11.05 5.15
CA LYS A 184 14.26 -11.96 5.51
C LYS A 184 13.43 -11.36 6.63
N GLU A 185 12.14 -11.70 6.67
CA GLU A 185 11.29 -11.37 7.83
C GLU A 185 11.94 -11.85 9.13
N LEU A 186 11.90 -11.02 10.17
CA LEU A 186 12.46 -11.29 11.49
C LEU A 186 11.97 -12.62 12.06
N TYR A 187 10.70 -12.96 11.82
CA TYR A 187 10.13 -14.26 12.18
C TYR A 187 10.90 -15.47 11.65
N LYS A 188 11.56 -15.34 10.49
CA LYS A 188 12.29 -16.42 9.79
C LYS A 188 13.76 -16.48 10.16
N VAL A 189 14.24 -15.54 10.99
CA VAL A 189 15.66 -15.41 11.34
C VAL A 189 15.83 -15.59 12.84
N ARG A 190 16.80 -16.43 13.22
CA ARG A 190 17.21 -16.56 14.61
C ARG A 190 18.29 -15.53 14.89
N LEU A 191 18.01 -14.60 15.79
CA LEU A 191 18.96 -13.56 16.18
C LEU A 191 20.07 -14.10 17.09
N GLU A 192 21.29 -13.62 16.88
CA GLU A 192 22.42 -13.84 17.79
C GLU A 192 22.37 -12.90 19.00
N ASN A 193 22.09 -11.61 18.76
CA ASN A 193 22.00 -10.57 19.79
C ASN A 193 20.58 -9.98 19.89
N PRO A 194 19.58 -10.75 20.37
CA PRO A 194 18.18 -10.33 20.35
C PRO A 194 17.88 -9.08 21.18
N LYS A 195 18.64 -8.81 22.25
CA LYS A 195 18.46 -7.61 23.06
C LYS A 195 18.88 -6.34 22.30
N GLU A 196 20.06 -6.36 21.67
CA GLU A 196 20.57 -5.24 20.86
C GLU A 196 19.64 -4.92 19.69
N VAL A 197 19.14 -5.96 19.01
CA VAL A 197 18.18 -5.79 17.91
C VAL A 197 16.86 -5.20 18.40
N LEU A 198 16.34 -5.64 19.56
CA LEU A 198 15.13 -5.05 20.14
C LEU A 198 15.33 -3.58 20.51
N ASP A 199 16.48 -3.23 21.10
CA ASP A 199 16.79 -1.86 21.48
C ASP A 199 16.89 -0.95 20.24
N TYR A 200 17.50 -1.43 19.17
CA TYR A 200 17.52 -0.72 17.89
C TYR A 200 16.11 -0.55 17.31
N ILE A 201 15.27 -1.59 17.35
CA ILE A 201 13.87 -1.47 16.88
C ILE A 201 13.10 -0.41 17.68
N ILE A 202 13.27 -0.38 19.01
CA ILE A 202 12.60 0.60 19.87
C ILE A 202 13.02 2.03 19.52
N GLU A 203 14.31 2.28 19.27
CA GLU A 203 14.77 3.61 18.87
C GLU A 203 14.26 4.03 17.48
N GLU A 204 14.16 3.09 16.54
CA GLU A 204 13.56 3.38 15.22
C GLU A 204 12.07 3.71 15.34
N VAL A 205 11.32 2.99 16.19
CA VAL A 205 9.90 3.30 16.48
C VAL A 205 9.77 4.67 17.17
N ARG A 206 10.71 5.03 18.04
CA ARG A 206 10.78 6.36 18.65
C ARG A 206 11.00 7.45 17.60
N GLU A 207 11.89 7.23 16.63
CA GLU A 207 12.10 8.18 15.55
C GLU A 207 10.89 8.26 14.61
N MET A 208 10.19 7.15 14.34
CA MET A 208 8.91 7.19 13.62
C MET A 208 7.89 8.08 14.34
N TRP A 209 7.74 7.93 15.67
CA TRP A 209 6.84 8.76 16.47
C TRP A 209 7.19 10.24 16.38
N LYS A 210 8.47 10.60 16.53
CA LYS A 210 8.97 11.98 16.39
C LYS A 210 8.73 12.57 15.00
N LEU A 211 8.74 11.73 13.97
CA LEU A 211 8.40 12.11 12.59
C LEU A 211 6.89 12.19 12.33
N GLY A 212 6.08 11.92 13.35
CA GLY A 212 4.63 11.95 13.27
C GLY A 212 4.03 10.72 12.61
N ILE A 213 4.68 9.55 12.69
CA ILE A 213 4.19 8.31 12.10
C ILE A 213 4.09 7.21 13.17
N VAL A 214 2.91 6.56 13.25
CA VAL A 214 2.73 5.27 13.93
C VAL A 214 2.55 4.20 12.87
N HIS A 215 3.26 3.07 12.98
CA HIS A 215 3.22 2.00 11.98
C HIS A 215 1.82 1.39 11.80
N GLY A 216 1.11 1.11 12.89
CA GLY A 216 -0.27 0.65 12.87
C GLY A 216 -0.46 -0.86 12.67
N ASP A 217 0.61 -1.60 12.42
CA ASP A 217 0.62 -3.06 12.30
C ASP A 217 2.04 -3.62 12.55
N LEU A 218 2.80 -3.03 13.48
CA LEU A 218 4.17 -3.48 13.70
C LEU A 218 4.21 -4.90 14.28
N SER A 219 4.94 -5.78 13.61
CA SER A 219 5.12 -7.18 14.04
C SER A 219 6.43 -7.77 13.51
N GLN A 220 6.79 -8.95 13.98
CA GLN A 220 7.95 -9.71 13.49
C GLN A 220 7.86 -10.13 12.00
N PHE A 221 6.70 -9.96 11.36
CA PHE A 221 6.51 -10.21 9.93
C PHE A 221 6.78 -8.95 9.09
N ASN A 222 6.70 -7.77 9.71
CA ASN A 222 6.84 -6.46 9.05
C ASN A 222 8.21 -5.81 9.33
N ILE A 223 9.14 -6.60 9.85
CA ILE A 223 10.55 -6.22 10.05
C ILE A 223 11.39 -7.20 9.24
N LEU A 224 12.18 -6.67 8.32
CA LEU A 224 13.19 -7.42 7.58
C LEU A 224 14.54 -7.31 8.28
N VAL A 225 15.33 -8.37 8.28
CA VAL A 225 16.66 -8.42 8.89
C VAL A 225 17.64 -9.20 8.01
N ASN A 226 18.85 -8.67 7.92
CA ASN A 226 20.03 -9.34 7.37
C ASN A 226 21.27 -8.92 8.21
N PRO A 227 22.50 -9.36 7.88
CA PRO A 227 23.69 -8.94 8.61
C PRO A 227 24.02 -7.43 8.54
N GLU A 228 23.47 -6.70 7.57
CA GLU A 228 23.74 -5.28 7.36
C GLU A 228 22.80 -4.37 8.17
N GLY A 229 21.61 -4.86 8.55
CA GLY A 229 20.68 -4.07 9.34
C GLY A 229 19.27 -4.65 9.44
N ILE A 230 18.34 -3.78 9.82
CA ILE A 230 16.91 -4.06 9.84
C ILE A 230 16.14 -3.03 9.01
N TRP A 231 14.98 -3.41 8.48
CA TRP A 231 14.10 -2.51 7.76
C TRP A 231 12.65 -2.75 8.14
N PHE A 232 11.90 -1.68 8.35
CA PHE A 232 10.46 -1.74 8.55
C PHE A 232 9.75 -1.65 7.21
N ILE A 233 8.72 -2.47 7.03
CA ILE A 233 7.93 -2.56 5.80
C ILE A 233 6.45 -2.60 6.15
N ASP A 234 5.59 -2.46 5.13
CA ASP A 234 4.14 -2.59 5.27
C ASP A 234 3.48 -1.47 6.08
N PHE A 235 3.47 -0.26 5.48
CA PHE A 235 2.85 0.93 6.06
C PHE A 235 1.42 1.29 5.53
N PRO A 236 0.59 0.41 4.94
CA PRO A 236 -0.74 0.82 4.49
C PRO A 236 -1.67 1.22 5.65
N GLN A 237 -1.39 0.74 6.88
CA GLN A 237 -2.14 1.08 8.10
C GLN A 237 -1.49 2.19 8.93
N ALA A 238 -0.43 2.82 8.43
CA ALA A 238 0.26 3.87 9.16
C ALA A 238 -0.66 5.04 9.49
N ILE A 239 -0.51 5.59 10.68
CA ILE A 239 -1.22 6.79 11.13
C ILE A 239 -0.24 7.95 11.05
N ASP A 240 -0.65 8.98 10.31
CA ASP A 240 0.03 10.25 10.25
C ASP A 240 -0.52 11.16 11.37
N LEU A 241 0.28 11.40 12.40
CA LEU A 241 -0.09 12.26 13.53
C LEU A 241 -0.35 13.71 13.09
N ASN A 242 0.18 14.14 11.95
CA ASN A 242 -0.11 15.47 11.40
C ASN A 242 -1.49 15.55 10.73
N GLU A 243 -2.16 14.43 10.49
CA GLU A 243 -3.54 14.38 9.98
C GLU A 243 -4.60 14.26 11.10
N ILE A 244 -4.17 14.18 12.37
CA ILE A 244 -5.05 14.08 13.54
C ILE A 244 -5.65 15.44 13.88
N GLU A 245 -6.94 15.49 14.18
CA GLU A 245 -7.64 16.75 14.52
C GLU A 245 -8.28 16.75 15.90
N THR A 246 -8.43 15.58 16.50
CA THR A 246 -9.10 15.43 17.79
C THR A 246 -8.21 14.73 18.81
N ASP A 247 -8.37 15.09 20.09
CA ASP A 247 -7.68 14.40 21.18
C ASP A 247 -8.06 12.91 21.26
N GLU A 248 -9.24 12.53 20.76
CA GLU A 248 -9.66 11.14 20.68
C GLU A 248 -8.83 10.36 19.66
N GLU A 249 -8.64 10.90 18.46
CA GLU A 249 -7.77 10.30 17.43
C GLU A 249 -6.31 10.20 17.90
N LEU A 250 -5.82 11.20 18.65
CA LEU A 250 -4.49 11.14 19.25
C LEU A 250 -4.38 9.98 20.24
N ARG A 251 -5.30 9.88 21.21
CA ARG A 251 -5.33 8.76 22.17
C ARG A 251 -5.37 7.40 21.47
N MET A 252 -6.14 7.28 20.38
CA MET A 252 -6.18 6.04 19.60
C MET A 252 -4.84 5.72 18.93
N ALA A 253 -4.12 6.73 18.41
CA ALA A 253 -2.79 6.53 17.86
C ALA A 253 -1.79 6.08 18.94
N GLU A 254 -1.87 6.64 20.15
CA GLU A 254 -1.07 6.21 21.32
C GLU A 254 -1.38 4.76 21.73
N GLU A 255 -2.65 4.36 21.74
CA GLU A 255 -3.08 2.98 22.03
C GLU A 255 -2.56 2.01 20.96
N ILE A 256 -2.56 2.41 19.68
CA ILE A 256 -2.04 1.60 18.58
C ILE A 256 -0.51 1.44 18.70
N LEU A 257 0.22 2.51 19.01
CA LEU A 257 1.65 2.44 19.32
C LEU A 257 1.91 1.48 20.49
N ARG A 258 1.15 1.60 21.58
CA ARG A 258 1.25 0.74 22.76
C ARG A 258 1.03 -0.72 22.39
N ARG A 259 -0.01 -1.02 21.62
CA ARG A 259 -0.33 -2.37 21.13
C ARG A 259 0.81 -2.95 20.31
N ASP A 260 1.30 -2.18 19.35
CA ASP A 260 2.37 -2.57 18.42
C ASP A 260 3.65 -2.94 19.17
N LEU A 261 4.12 -2.06 20.06
CA LEU A 261 5.32 -2.31 20.88
C LEU A 261 5.11 -3.46 21.88
N THR A 262 3.95 -3.54 22.53
CA THR A 262 3.65 -4.63 23.48
C THR A 262 3.67 -6.00 22.80
N ASN A 263 3.08 -6.09 21.60
CA ASN A 263 3.07 -7.32 20.82
C ASN A 263 4.48 -7.74 20.40
N LEU A 264 5.28 -6.79 19.91
CA LEU A 264 6.65 -7.04 19.50
C LEU A 264 7.53 -7.46 20.69
N ILE A 265 7.48 -6.73 21.81
CA ILE A 265 8.25 -7.08 23.02
C ILE A 265 7.81 -8.45 23.56
N SER A 266 6.52 -8.77 23.50
CA SER A 266 6.01 -10.10 23.87
C SER A 266 6.57 -11.21 22.97
N TYR A 267 6.74 -10.95 21.66
CA TYR A 267 7.43 -11.87 20.75
C TYR A 267 8.89 -12.08 21.16
N PHE A 268 9.63 -11.02 21.48
CA PHE A 268 11.03 -11.13 21.94
C PHE A 268 11.15 -11.88 23.26
N ARG A 269 10.26 -11.63 24.21
CA ARG A 269 10.22 -12.36 25.49
C ARG A 269 9.96 -13.85 25.27
N LYS A 270 8.97 -14.22 24.44
CA LYS A 270 8.63 -15.63 24.18
C LYS A 270 9.72 -16.37 23.41
N THR A 271 10.35 -15.71 22.45
CA THR A 271 11.30 -16.34 21.51
C THR A 271 12.72 -16.34 22.05
N TYR A 272 13.13 -15.25 22.70
CA TYR A 272 14.51 -15.01 23.10
C TYR A 272 14.73 -14.81 24.61
N ARG A 273 13.65 -14.83 25.42
CA ARG A 273 13.69 -14.55 26.87
C ARG A 273 14.28 -13.19 27.23
N VAL A 274 14.16 -12.23 26.31
CA VAL A 274 14.54 -10.84 26.57
C VAL A 274 13.42 -10.18 27.38
N GLU A 275 13.76 -9.71 28.58
CA GLU A 275 12.82 -9.03 29.47
C GLU A 275 13.02 -7.52 29.40
N VAL A 276 11.96 -6.82 28.98
CA VAL A 276 11.91 -5.35 28.98
C VAL A 276 10.50 -4.91 29.40
N ASP A 277 10.42 -3.81 30.12
CA ASP A 277 9.16 -3.19 30.52
C ASP A 277 8.55 -2.42 29.35
N ALA A 278 7.55 -3.03 28.70
CA ALA A 278 6.88 -2.46 27.55
C ALA A 278 6.14 -1.16 27.88
N ASP A 279 5.49 -1.07 29.05
CA ASP A 279 4.74 0.11 29.44
C ASP A 279 5.66 1.29 29.67
N ARG A 280 6.81 1.05 30.33
CA ARG A 280 7.84 2.08 30.49
C ARG A 280 8.36 2.59 29.15
N ILE A 281 8.68 1.70 28.20
CA ILE A 281 9.17 2.11 26.88
C ILE A 281 8.14 2.96 26.13
N VAL A 282 6.88 2.53 26.14
CA VAL A 282 5.80 3.27 25.48
C VAL A 282 5.67 4.67 26.09
N GLU A 283 5.65 4.78 27.42
CA GLU A 283 5.60 6.07 28.12
C GLU A 283 6.80 6.98 27.80
N GLU A 284 7.99 6.42 27.61
CA GLU A 284 9.18 7.17 27.21
C GLU A 284 9.06 7.69 25.76
N ILE A 285 8.50 6.91 24.84
CA ILE A 285 8.30 7.32 23.44
C ILE A 285 7.23 8.40 23.34
N LEU A 286 6.10 8.24 24.03
CA LEU A 286 4.99 9.21 24.00
C LEU A 286 5.40 10.60 24.50
N LYS A 287 6.46 10.69 25.33
CA LYS A 287 6.99 11.95 25.87
C LYS A 287 8.12 12.57 25.03
N SER A 288 8.55 11.90 23.96
CA SER A 288 9.76 12.23 23.18
C SER A 288 9.57 13.27 22.09
#